data_AF-A0A7L0WX19-F1
#
_entry.id   AF-A0A7L0WX19-F1
#
_cell.length_a   1.000
_cell.length_b   1.000
_cell.length_c   1.000
_cell.angle_alpha   90.00
_cell.angle_beta   90.00
_cell.angle_gamma   90.00
#
_symmetry.space_group_name_H-M   'P 1'
#
loop_
_entity.id
_entity.type
_entity.pdbx_description
1 polymer ?
#
loop_
_entity_poly.entity_id
_entity_poly.type
_entity_poly.pdbx_seq_one_letter_code
_entity_poly.pdbx_strand_id
1 'polypeptide(L)'
;QVHRDPRFDDLSGEYNPEIFMKTYSFLDTIKKQEKEMVQKQLKKCRNAEQKEKLQQLLNRMTQQEQAQRKQQKRRERELSLKRQQRELAKQGKKPFFLKKSEKRKLELAEKYAELKRSGKVESFLNKKRKRNAMKDRRRLPSQKSL
;
A
#
# COMPACT_ATOMS: atom_id res chain seq x y z
N GLN A 1 -16.53 -39.56 -1.26
CA GLN A 1 -17.04 -38.32 -1.91
C GLN A 1 -16.43 -37.14 -1.15
N VAL A 2 -15.59 -36.32 -1.80
CA VAL A 2 -15.01 -35.14 -1.14
C VAL A 2 -16.09 -34.08 -1.06
N HIS A 3 -16.53 -33.72 0.15
CA HIS A 3 -17.47 -32.63 0.34
C HIS A 3 -16.73 -31.33 0.02
N ARG A 4 -17.01 -30.74 -1.15
CA ARG A 4 -16.46 -29.44 -1.52
C ARG A 4 -17.37 -28.35 -0.98
N ASP A 5 -16.81 -27.36 -0.30
CA ASP A 5 -17.54 -26.14 0.04
C ASP A 5 -17.51 -25.24 -1.19
N PRO A 6 -18.65 -24.95 -1.82
CA PRO A 6 -18.68 -24.15 -3.04
C PRO A 6 -18.13 -22.73 -2.85
N ARG A 7 -17.94 -22.22 -1.63
CA ARG A 7 -17.25 -20.94 -1.39
C ARG A 7 -15.74 -21.03 -1.58
N PHE A 8 -15.18 -22.22 -1.44
CA PHE A 8 -13.75 -22.51 -1.46
C PHE A 8 -13.38 -23.54 -2.53
N ASP A 9 -14.32 -23.91 -3.41
CA ASP A 9 -14.06 -24.78 -4.55
C ASP A 9 -13.40 -23.96 -5.66
N ASP A 10 -12.32 -24.50 -6.23
CA ASP A 10 -11.54 -23.82 -7.29
C ASP A 10 -12.39 -23.55 -8.54
N LEU A 11 -13.49 -24.29 -8.71
CA LEU A 11 -14.45 -24.11 -9.81
C LEU A 11 -15.41 -22.93 -9.62
N SER A 12 -15.46 -22.31 -8.43
CA SER A 12 -16.39 -21.23 -8.10
C SER A 12 -15.90 -19.84 -8.52
N GLY A 13 -14.73 -19.77 -9.16
CA GLY A 13 -14.18 -18.55 -9.76
C GLY A 13 -13.08 -17.89 -8.95
N GLU A 14 -12.50 -16.84 -9.52
CA GLU A 14 -11.29 -16.19 -9.02
C GLU A 14 -11.58 -14.91 -8.24
N TYR A 15 -10.72 -14.59 -7.27
CA TYR A 15 -10.82 -13.34 -6.52
C TYR A 15 -10.64 -12.13 -7.44
N ASN A 16 -11.71 -11.33 -7.58
CA ASN A 16 -11.65 -10.05 -8.27
C ASN A 16 -11.64 -8.88 -7.26
N PRO A 17 -10.49 -8.18 -7.08
CA PRO A 17 -10.40 -7.04 -6.17
C PRO A 17 -11.37 -5.90 -6.53
N GLU A 18 -11.73 -5.75 -7.81
CA GLU A 18 -12.65 -4.70 -8.26
C GLU A 18 -14.05 -4.92 -7.73
N ILE A 19 -14.54 -6.15 -7.86
CA ILE A 19 -15.89 -6.53 -7.44
C ILE A 19 -15.94 -6.51 -5.93
N PHE A 20 -14.97 -7.14 -5.27
CA PHE A 20 -14.91 -7.22 -3.81
C PHE A 20 -14.95 -5.84 -3.15
N MET A 21 -14.17 -4.88 -3.63
CA MET A 21 -14.15 -3.52 -3.05
C MET A 21 -15.48 -2.79 -3.24
N LYS A 22 -16.24 -3.10 -4.29
CA LYS A 22 -17.57 -2.51 -4.51
C LYS A 22 -18.63 -3.19 -3.66
N THR A 23 -18.71 -4.52 -3.71
CA THR A 23 -19.70 -5.33 -3.00
C THR A 23 -19.56 -5.20 -1.49
N TYR A 24 -18.32 -5.12 -0.99
CA TYR A 24 -18.02 -5.01 0.43
C TYR A 24 -17.52 -3.62 0.84
N SER A 25 -17.93 -2.58 0.13
CA SER A 25 -17.57 -1.18 0.45
C SER A 25 -17.97 -0.76 1.88
N PHE A 26 -19.03 -1.34 2.44
CA PHE A 26 -19.46 -1.10 3.81
C PHE A 26 -18.43 -1.51 4.88
N LEU A 27 -17.52 -2.45 4.57
CA LEU A 27 -16.46 -2.87 5.48
C LEU A 27 -15.52 -1.71 5.82
N ASP A 28 -15.37 -0.72 4.94
CA ASP A 28 -14.51 0.44 5.23
C ASP A 28 -15.09 1.27 6.38
N THR A 29 -16.41 1.35 6.51
CA THR A 29 -17.08 2.02 7.64
C THR A 29 -16.87 1.25 8.94
N ILE A 30 -17.05 -0.07 8.90
CA ILE A 30 -16.86 -0.94 10.07
C ILE A 30 -15.41 -0.86 10.57
N LYS A 31 -14.43 -0.99 9.68
CA LYS A 31 -13.00 -0.89 10.02
C LYS A 31 -12.64 0.46 10.65
N LYS A 32 -13.26 1.56 10.19
CA LYS A 32 -13.06 2.89 10.79
C LYS A 32 -13.58 2.93 12.22
N GLN A 33 -14.80 2.42 12.44
CA GLN A 33 -15.40 2.34 13.77
C GLN A 33 -14.58 1.46 14.72
N GLU A 34 -14.11 0.29 14.26
CA GLU A 34 -13.22 -0.58 15.03
C GLU A 34 -11.93 0.12 15.44
N LYS A 35 -11.32 0.86 14.51
CA LYS A 35 -10.10 1.62 14.78
C LYS A 35 -10.34 2.71 15.84
N GLU A 36 -11.48 3.40 15.77
CA GLU A 36 -11.88 4.39 16.79
C GLU A 36 -12.12 3.73 18.15
N MET A 37 -12.73 2.55 18.19
CA MET A 37 -12.91 1.78 19.44
C MET A 37 -11.56 1.42 20.06
N VAL A 38 -10.61 0.92 19.27
CA VAL A 38 -9.25 0.60 19.74
C VAL A 38 -8.55 1.85 20.27
N GLN A 39 -8.69 3.01 19.61
CA GLN A 39 -8.15 4.28 20.09
C GLN A 39 -8.78 4.72 21.43
N LYS A 40 -10.10 4.55 21.59
CA LYS A 40 -10.80 4.86 22.85
C LYS A 40 -10.35 3.94 23.98
N GLN A 41 -10.18 2.64 23.70
CA GLN A 41 -9.65 1.67 24.67
C GLN A 41 -8.21 2.00 25.07
N LEU A 42 -7.36 2.36 24.11
CA LEU A 42 -5.97 2.74 24.38
C LEU A 42 -5.86 3.95 25.32
N LYS A 43 -6.76 4.93 25.18
CA LYS A 43 -6.83 6.11 26.07
C LYS A 43 -7.28 5.77 27.50
N LYS A 44 -8.15 4.76 27.66
CA LYS A 44 -8.69 4.34 28.96
C LYS A 44 -7.81 3.31 29.67
N CYS A 45 -6.98 2.58 28.93
CA CYS A 45 -6.18 1.48 29.47
C CYS A 45 -5.08 1.99 30.40
N ARG A 46 -5.06 1.48 31.64
CA ARG A 46 -4.02 1.75 32.65
C ARG A 46 -2.93 0.68 32.69
N ASN A 47 -3.26 -0.56 32.32
CA ASN A 47 -2.31 -1.67 32.30
C ASN A 47 -1.32 -1.52 31.13
N ALA A 48 -0.02 -1.57 31.43
CA ALA A 48 1.06 -1.39 30.46
C ALA A 48 1.06 -2.46 29.36
N GLU A 49 0.88 -3.74 29.69
CA GLU A 49 0.91 -4.83 28.70
C GLU A 49 -0.27 -4.74 27.73
N GLN A 50 -1.46 -4.46 28.26
CA GLN A 50 -2.66 -4.30 27.44
C GLN A 50 -2.55 -3.06 26.55
N LYS A 51 -1.98 -1.96 27.06
CA LYS A 51 -1.72 -0.75 26.29
C LYS A 51 -0.76 -1.02 25.14
N GLU A 52 0.29 -1.81 25.36
CA GLU A 52 1.21 -2.21 24.28
C GLU A 52 0.49 -3.04 23.21
N LYS A 53 -0.28 -4.06 23.61
CA LYS A 53 -1.07 -4.89 22.67
C LYS A 53 -2.03 -4.03 21.83
N LEU A 54 -2.74 -3.08 22.45
CA LEU A 54 -3.64 -2.16 21.77
C LEU A 54 -2.88 -1.22 20.81
N GLN A 55 -1.70 -0.73 21.19
CA GLN A 55 -0.87 0.10 20.33
C GLN A 55 -0.36 -0.68 19.11
N GLN A 56 0.07 -1.93 19.30
CA GLN A 56 0.48 -2.82 18.21
C GLN A 56 -0.69 -3.10 17.25
N LEU A 57 -1.89 -3.35 17.78
CA LEU A 57 -3.10 -3.52 16.98
C LEU A 57 -3.42 -2.27 16.15
N LEU A 58 -3.41 -1.09 16.77
CA LEU A 58 -3.64 0.18 16.08
C LEU A 58 -2.61 0.44 14.98
N ASN A 59 -1.34 0.12 15.24
CA ASN A 59 -0.27 0.19 14.24
C ASN A 59 -0.53 -0.75 13.06
N ARG A 60 -1.00 -1.98 13.32
CA ARG A 60 -1.36 -2.94 12.25
C ARG A 60 -2.52 -2.41 11.40
N MET A 61 -3.59 -1.93 12.04
CA MET A 61 -4.77 -1.39 11.34
C MET A 61 -4.39 -0.18 10.47
N THR A 62 -3.59 0.74 10.99
CA THR A 62 -3.13 1.92 10.23
C THR A 62 -2.24 1.53 9.04
N GLN A 63 -1.36 0.55 9.20
CA GLN A 63 -0.50 0.06 8.11
C GLN A 63 -1.32 -0.62 7.00
N GLN A 64 -2.29 -1.46 7.37
CA GLN A 64 -3.20 -2.09 6.41
C GLN A 64 -4.00 -1.06 5.62
N GLU A 65 -4.56 -0.06 6.29
CA GLU A 65 -5.28 1.04 5.64
C GLU A 65 -4.40 1.82 4.66
N GLN A 66 -3.16 2.15 5.06
CA GLN A 66 -2.21 2.84 4.18
C GLN A 66 -1.82 1.98 2.96
N ALA A 67 -1.63 0.67 3.15
CA ALA A 67 -1.32 -0.25 2.07
C ALA A 67 -2.48 -0.35 1.06
N GLN A 68 -3.72 -0.49 1.54
CA GLN A 68 -4.93 -0.51 0.72
C GLN A 68 -5.08 0.79 -0.08
N ARG A 69 -4.96 1.95 0.57
CA ARG A 69 -5.02 3.27 -0.10
C ARG A 69 -3.94 3.41 -1.18
N LYS A 70 -2.72 2.94 -0.92
CA LYS A 70 -1.63 2.97 -1.91
C LYS A 70 -1.93 2.07 -3.12
N GLN A 71 -2.47 0.88 -2.89
CA GLN A 71 -2.88 -0.04 -3.95
C GLN A 71 -4.01 0.57 -4.80
N GLN A 72 -5.01 1.17 -4.15
CA GLN A 72 -6.11 1.85 -4.82
C GLN A 72 -5.62 3.01 -5.69
N LYS A 73 -4.79 3.90 -5.15
CA LYS A 73 -4.18 5.01 -5.92
C LYS A 73 -3.41 4.51 -7.14
N ARG A 74 -2.66 3.42 -7.01
CA ARG A 74 -1.93 2.82 -8.14
C ARG A 74 -2.91 2.34 -9.21
N ARG A 75 -3.96 1.63 -8.81
CA ARG A 75 -4.99 1.12 -9.73
C ARG A 75 -5.75 2.26 -10.42
N GLU A 76 -6.11 3.31 -9.70
CA GLU A 76 -6.77 4.49 -10.27
C GLU A 76 -5.90 5.17 -11.34
N ARG A 77 -4.59 5.27 -11.11
CA ARG A 77 -3.64 5.78 -12.12
C ARG A 77 -3.57 4.90 -13.36
N GLU A 78 -3.46 3.59 -13.18
CA GLU A 78 -3.41 2.64 -14.29
C GLU A 78 -4.71 2.70 -15.12
N LEU A 79 -5.87 2.80 -14.46
CA LEU A 79 -7.17 2.96 -15.10
C LEU A 79 -7.28 4.31 -15.83
N SER A 80 -6.82 5.41 -15.22
CA SER A 80 -6.83 6.73 -15.83
C SER A 80 -5.99 6.77 -17.12
N LEU A 81 -4.77 6.23 -17.07
CA LEU A 81 -3.91 6.09 -18.24
C LEU A 81 -4.58 5.24 -19.34
N LYS A 82 -5.18 4.11 -18.96
CA LYS A 82 -5.89 3.24 -19.92
C LYS A 82 -7.08 3.96 -20.57
N ARG A 83 -7.82 4.78 -19.81
CA ARG A 83 -8.92 5.60 -20.33
C ARG A 83 -8.42 6.66 -21.30
N GLN A 84 -7.36 7.39 -20.95
CA GLN A 84 -6.74 8.39 -21.84
C GLN A 84 -6.27 7.77 -23.16
N GLN A 85 -5.61 6.61 -23.10
CA GLN A 85 -5.17 5.91 -24.31
C GLN A 85 -6.34 5.43 -25.18
N ARG A 86 -7.41 4.95 -24.56
CA ARG A 86 -8.63 4.58 -25.29
C ARG A 86 -9.24 5.78 -26.01
N GLU A 87 -9.22 6.95 -25.39
CA GLU A 87 -9.77 8.18 -25.99
C GLU A 87 -8.92 8.66 -27.18
N LEU A 88 -7.59 8.62 -27.05
CA LEU A 88 -6.68 8.90 -28.17
C LEU A 88 -6.90 7.92 -29.33
N ALA A 89 -7.12 6.63 -29.02
CA ALA A 89 -7.43 5.61 -30.01
C ALA A 89 -8.72 5.92 -30.78
N LYS A 90 -9.78 6.35 -30.08
CA LYS A 90 -11.05 6.75 -30.70
C LYS A 90 -10.89 7.94 -31.64
N GLN A 91 -9.96 8.85 -31.33
CA GLN A 91 -9.60 9.98 -32.20
C GLN A 91 -8.72 9.56 -33.40
N GLY A 92 -8.44 8.27 -33.59
CA GLY A 92 -7.58 7.75 -34.66
C GLY A 92 -6.08 7.88 -34.39
N LYS A 93 -5.67 8.39 -33.22
CA LYS A 93 -4.25 8.47 -32.84
C LYS A 93 -3.76 7.10 -32.38
N LYS A 94 -2.51 6.76 -32.72
CA LYS A 94 -1.88 5.51 -32.32
C LYS A 94 -1.79 5.42 -30.78
N PRO A 95 -2.39 4.40 -30.13
CA PRO A 95 -2.27 4.23 -28.68
C PRO A 95 -0.81 4.01 -28.28
N PHE A 96 -0.36 4.71 -27.23
CA PHE A 96 1.00 4.60 -26.71
C PHE A 96 0.99 4.02 -25.29
N PHE A 97 1.77 2.95 -25.09
CA PHE A 97 1.92 2.31 -23.79
C PHE A 97 3.28 2.68 -23.19
N LEU A 98 3.24 3.44 -22.09
CA LEU A 98 4.45 3.80 -21.34
C LEU A 98 5.24 2.57 -20.92
N LYS A 99 6.56 2.62 -21.11
CA LYS A 99 7.46 1.58 -20.62
C LYS A 99 7.41 1.51 -19.09
N LYS A 100 7.73 0.35 -18.51
CA LYS A 100 7.78 0.16 -17.05
C LYS A 100 8.71 1.17 -16.36
N SER A 101 9.84 1.50 -17.00
CA SER A 101 10.81 2.49 -16.51
C SER A 101 10.22 3.91 -16.47
N GLU A 102 9.46 4.31 -17.49
CA GLU A 102 8.81 5.61 -17.59
C GLU A 102 7.70 5.75 -16.55
N LYS A 103 6.86 4.72 -16.37
CA LYS A 103 5.87 4.68 -15.29
C LYS A 103 6.52 4.89 -13.92
N ARG A 104 7.66 4.24 -13.68
CA ARG A 104 8.42 4.39 -12.43
C ARG A 104 8.98 5.81 -12.26
N LYS A 105 9.42 6.46 -13.34
CA LYS A 105 9.87 7.87 -13.29
C LYS A 105 8.72 8.80 -12.88
N LEU A 106 7.53 8.62 -13.47
CA LEU A 106 6.33 9.38 -13.11
C LEU A 106 5.94 9.18 -11.63
N GLU A 107 5.89 7.93 -11.17
CA GLU A 107 5.61 7.62 -9.76
C GLU A 107 6.63 8.27 -8.80
N LEU A 108 7.92 8.26 -9.16
CA LEU A 108 8.97 8.90 -8.38
C LEU A 108 8.85 10.42 -8.36
N ALA A 109 8.50 11.04 -9.49
CA ALA A 109 8.31 12.47 -9.60
C ALA A 109 7.12 12.94 -8.73
N GLU A 110 5.99 12.23 -8.78
CA GLU A 110 4.84 12.53 -7.92
C GLU A 110 5.17 12.36 -6.43
N LYS A 111 5.86 11.26 -6.08
CA LYS A 111 6.29 11.04 -4.69
C LYS A 111 7.24 12.13 -4.21
N TYR A 112 8.15 12.60 -5.07
CA TYR A 112 9.02 13.72 -4.76
C TYR A 112 8.21 15.00 -4.55
N ALA A 113 7.22 15.29 -5.39
CA ALA A 113 6.33 16.45 -5.23
C ALA A 113 5.53 16.39 -3.92
N GLU A 114 5.01 15.23 -3.53
CA GLU A 114 4.34 15.02 -2.23
C GLU A 114 5.31 15.25 -1.05
N LEU A 115 6.54 14.75 -1.14
CA LEU A 115 7.57 14.97 -0.11
C LEU A 115 8.01 16.44 -0.03
N LYS A 116 8.09 17.12 -1.18
CA LYS A 116 8.42 18.55 -1.26
C LYS A 116 7.31 19.39 -0.62
N ARG A 117 6.05 19.11 -0.94
CA ARG A 117 4.87 19.76 -0.31
C ARG A 117 4.82 19.55 1.20
N SER A 118 5.25 18.39 1.69
CA SER A 118 5.28 18.09 3.13
C SER A 118 6.56 18.51 3.85
N GLY A 119 7.56 19.07 3.15
CA GLY A 119 8.86 19.46 3.72
C GLY A 119 9.73 18.27 4.16
N LYS A 120 9.42 17.04 3.76
CA LYS A 120 10.05 15.80 4.26
C LYS A 120 11.11 15.22 3.32
N VAL A 121 11.54 15.96 2.29
CA VAL A 121 12.51 15.50 1.29
C VAL A 121 13.83 15.11 1.94
N GLU A 122 14.45 16.00 2.72
CA GLU A 122 15.75 15.74 3.36
C GLU A 122 15.70 14.55 4.33
N SER A 123 14.66 14.48 5.17
CA SER A 123 14.47 13.33 6.07
C SER A 123 14.37 12.01 5.31
N PHE A 124 13.65 12.00 4.18
CA PHE A 124 13.54 10.82 3.33
C PHE A 124 14.88 10.43 2.69
N LEU A 125 15.63 11.40 2.18
CA LEU A 125 16.96 11.19 1.60
C LEU A 125 17.95 10.66 2.65
N ASN A 126 17.99 11.24 3.84
CA ASN A 126 18.83 10.78 4.94
C ASN A 126 18.52 9.33 5.34
N LYS A 127 17.23 8.97 5.49
CA LYS A 127 16.82 7.58 5.75
C LYS A 127 17.17 6.64 4.60
N LYS A 128 17.19 7.13 3.35
CA LYS A 128 17.59 6.33 2.18
C LYS A 128 19.11 6.13 2.15
N ARG A 129 19.90 7.18 2.38
CA ARG A 129 21.36 7.13 2.52
C ARG A 129 21.78 6.14 3.60
N LYS A 130 21.20 6.24 4.81
CA LYS A 130 21.48 5.30 5.92
C LYS A 130 21.18 3.84 5.57
N ARG A 131 20.05 3.58 4.89
CA ARG A 131 19.70 2.21 4.46
C ARG A 131 20.62 1.67 3.39
N ASN A 132 21.06 2.52 2.46
CA ASN A 132 22.03 2.12 1.44
C ASN A 132 23.38 1.79 2.09
N ALA A 133 23.90 2.68 2.94
CA ALA A 133 25.15 2.45 3.67
C ALA A 133 25.13 1.16 4.49
N MET A 134 24.01 0.84 5.17
CA MET A 134 23.86 -0.43 5.89
C MET A 134 23.91 -1.65 4.96
N LYS A 135 23.28 -1.57 3.78
CA LYS A 135 23.32 -2.64 2.78
C LYS A 135 24.72 -2.81 2.19
N ASP A 136 25.41 -1.71 1.92
CA ASP A 136 26.76 -1.73 1.39
C ASP A 136 27.72 -2.30 2.44
N ARG A 137 27.58 -1.92 3.71
CA ARG A 137 28.34 -2.52 4.83
C ARG A 137 28.15 -4.03 4.93
N ARG A 138 26.94 -4.55 4.70
CA ARG A 138 26.68 -6.01 4.70
C ARG A 138 27.36 -6.74 3.54
N ARG A 139 27.69 -6.04 2.46
CA ARG A 139 28.40 -6.62 1.30
C ARG A 139 29.92 -6.58 1.45
N LEU A 140 30.43 -5.78 2.38
CA LEU A 140 31.84 -5.77 2.72
C LEU A 140 32.17 -7.00 3.58
N PRO A 141 33.34 -7.63 3.37
CA PRO A 141 33.78 -8.71 4.24
C PRO A 141 33.92 -8.18 5.68
N SER A 142 33.34 -8.90 6.63
CA SER A 142 33.52 -8.59 8.05
C SER A 142 34.97 -8.89 8.42
N GLN A 143 35.73 -7.91 8.89
CA GLN A 143 36.94 -8.22 9.64
C GLN A 143 36.53 -9.05 10.86
N LYS A 144 36.81 -10.36 10.84
CA LYS A 144 36.85 -11.16 12.05
C LYS A 144 38.03 -10.59 12.85
N SER A 145 37.77 -9.97 13.99
CA SER A 145 38.82 -9.59 14.92
C SER A 145 39.58 -10.85 15.32
N LEU A 146 40.90 -10.84 15.10
CA LEU A 146 41.84 -11.70 15.82
C LEU A 146 41.87 -11.28 17.30
#